data_AF-A0A382APE0-F1
#
_entry.id   AF-A0A382APE0-F1
#
_cell.length_a   1.000
_cell.length_b   1.000
_cell.length_c   1.000
_cell.angle_alpha   90.00
_cell.angle_beta   90.00
_cell.angle_gamma   90.00
#
_symmetry.space_group_name_H-M   'P 1'
#
loop_
_entity.id
_entity.type
_entity.pdbx_description
1 polymer ?
#
loop_
_entity_poly.entity_id
_entity_poly.type
_entity_poly.pdbx_seq_one_letter_code
_entity_poly.pdbx_strand_id
1 'polypeptide(L)' 'MEYGATPDEVANLLNISILSVRPRFSELKLKDCIEDTGRTRSNESTKQAKVWRYLKDE' A
#
# COMPACT_ATOMS: atom_id res chain seq x y z
N MET A 1 -17.39 -1.65 0.36
CA MET A 1 -16.24 -1.35 1.22
C MET A 1 -14.99 -1.50 0.37
N GLU A 2 -14.30 -0.40 0.08
CA GLU A 2 -13.05 -0.46 -0.69
C GLU A 2 -11.93 -0.87 0.25
N TYR A 3 -11.48 -2.12 0.10
CA TYR A 3 -10.37 -2.66 0.85
C TYR A 3 -9.08 -2.28 0.15
N GLY A 4 -8.22 -1.56 0.86
CA GLY A 4 -6.90 -1.20 0.38
C GLY A 4 -6.23 -0.19 1.30
N ALA A 5 -4.90 -0.14 1.23
CA ALA A 5 -4.08 0.78 1.99
C ALA A 5 -2.97 1.34 1.12
N THR A 6 -2.61 2.59 1.37
CA THR A 6 -1.40 3.17 0.80
C THR A 6 -0.18 2.68 1.57
N PRO A 7 1.02 2.62 0.95
CA PRO A 7 2.24 2.29 1.67
C PRO A 7 2.54 3.28 2.81
N ASP A 8 2.04 4.51 2.70
CA ASP A 8 2.10 5.55 3.72
C ASP A 8 1.24 5.20 4.94
N GLU A 9 -0.03 4.85 4.73
CA GLU A 9 -0.93 4.36 5.79
C GLU A 9 -0.38 3.10 6.47
N VAL A 10 0.19 2.17 5.71
CA VAL A 10 0.82 0.96 6.26
C VAL A 10 2.07 1.29 7.06
N ALA A 11 2.90 2.21 6.58
CA ALA A 11 4.07 2.70 7.31
C ALA A 11 3.68 3.33 8.65
N ASN A 12 2.62 4.15 8.65
CA ASN A 12 2.08 4.78 9.84
C ASN A 12 1.49 3.75 10.82
N LEU A 13 0.66 2.82 10.33
CA LEU A 13 0.05 1.74 11.12
C LEU A 13 1.09 0.83 11.78
N LEU A 14 2.13 0.48 11.04
CA LEU A 14 3.22 -0.37 11.54
C LEU A 14 4.29 0.44 12.31
N ASN A 15 4.16 1.77 12.33
CA ASN A 15 5.11 2.71 12.90
C ASN A 15 6.56 2.46 12.42
N ILE A 16 6.72 2.17 11.13
CA ILE A 16 8.02 1.96 10.47
C ILE A 16 8.23 2.99 9.38
N SER A 17 9.48 3.20 8.99
CA SER A 17 9.82 4.10 7.89
C SER A 17 9.19 3.65 6.57
N ILE A 18 8.58 4.61 5.85
CA ILE A 18 8.06 4.40 4.49
C ILE A 18 9.12 3.81 3.53
N LEU A 19 10.40 4.13 3.76
CA LEU A 19 11.54 3.58 3.02
C LEU A 19 11.67 2.05 3.17
N SER A 20 11.24 1.49 4.29
CA SER A 20 11.19 0.04 4.53
C SER A 20 9.94 -0.60 3.94
N VAL A 21 8.84 0.15 3.80
CA VAL A 21 7.57 -0.35 3.25
C VAL A 21 7.59 -0.43 1.72
N ARG A 22 8.16 0.58 1.05
CA ARG A 22 8.26 0.61 -0.42
C ARG A 22 8.85 -0.65 -1.06
N PRO A 23 10.00 -1.19 -0.62
CA PRO A 23 10.54 -2.43 -1.19
C PRO A 23 9.62 -3.64 -0.92
N ARG A 24 9.01 -3.72 0.27
CA ARG A 24 8.06 -4.81 0.61
C ARG A 24 6.82 -4.80 -0.30
N PHE A 25 6.30 -3.62 -0.64
CA PHE A 25 5.19 -3.52 -1.60
C PHE A 25 5.60 -4.00 -2.99
N SER A 26 6.82 -3.68 -3.45
CA SER A 26 7.34 -4.22 -4.71
C SER A 26 7.45 -5.75 -4.67
N GLU A 27 7.93 -6.32 -3.57
CA GLU A 27 8.00 -7.78 -3.39
C GLU A 27 6.62 -8.43 -3.35
N LEU A 28 5.66 -7.84 -2.62
CA LEU A 28 4.28 -8.34 -2.56
C LEU A 28 3.61 -8.29 -3.93
N LYS A 29 3.87 -7.24 -4.71
CA LYS A 29 3.39 -7.14 -6.08
C LYS A 29 4.00 -8.21 -6.98
N LEU A 30 5.31 -8.47 -6.84
CA LEU A 30 5.98 -9.53 -7.58
C LEU A 30 5.46 -10.93 -7.23
N LYS A 31 4.98 -11.11 -6.01
CA LYS A 31 4.33 -12.34 -5.54
C LYS A 31 2.84 -12.42 -5.88
N ASP A 32 2.31 -11.44 -6.62
CA ASP A 32 0.87 -11.34 -6.93
C ASP A 32 -0.03 -11.32 -5.67
N CYS A 33 0.52 -10.91 -4.52
CA CYS A 33 -0.22 -10.82 -3.26
C CYS A 33 -0.97 -9.48 -3.13
N ILE A 34 -0.62 -8.47 -3.91
CA ILE A 34 -1.29 -7.16 -3.90
C ILE A 34 -1.52 -6.66 -5.32
N GLU A 35 -2.65 -5.99 -5.54
CA GLU A 35 -2.97 -5.28 -6.78
C GLU A 35 -3.05 -3.77 -6.57
N ASP A 36 -2.74 -3.01 -7.62
CA ASP A 36 -3.03 -1.59 -7.68
C ASP A 36 -4.52 -1.41 -7.96
N THR A 37 -5.22 -0.66 -7.09
CA THR A 37 -6.66 -0.45 -7.25
C THR A 37 -7.02 0.59 -8.31
N GLY A 38 -6.03 1.19 -8.98
CA GLY A 38 -6.19 2.36 -9.85
C GLY A 38 -6.53 3.65 -9.11
N ARG A 39 -6.68 3.60 -7.78
CA ARG A 39 -7.05 4.75 -6.95
C ARG A 39 -5.83 5.31 -6.24
N THR A 40 -5.84 6.63 -6.07
CA THR A 40 -4.90 7.34 -5.21
C THR A 40 -5.65 7.92 -4.02
N ARG A 41 -5.03 7.87 -2.85
CA ARG A 41 -5.54 8.49 -1.61
C ARG A 41 -4.54 9.53 -1.16
N SER A 42 -5.06 10.65 -0.65
CA SER A 42 -4.26 11.71 -0.04
C SER A 42 -3.61 11.19 1.23
N ASN A 43 -2.29 11.24 1.31
CA ASN A 43 -1.57 10.99 2.55
C ASN A 43 -1.54 12.25 3.43
N GLU A 44 -1.06 12.09 4.67
CA GLU A 44 -0.95 13.16 5.66
C GLU A 44 -0.11 14.34 5.16
N SER A 45 0.84 14.08 4.26
CA SER A 45 1.69 15.08 3.61
C SER A 45 1.10 15.67 2.32
N THR A 46 -0.23 15.65 2.13
CA THR A 46 -0.96 16.16 0.94
C THR A 46 -0.57 15.53 -0.40
N LYS A 47 0.23 14.46 -0.39
CA LYS A 47 0.67 13.74 -1.58
C LYS A 47 -0.32 12.61 -1.89
N GLN A 48 -0.56 12.41 -3.17
CA GLN A 48 -1.37 11.29 -3.65
C GLN A 48 -0.53 10.01 -3.65
N ALA A 49 -0.90 9.05 -2.81
CA ALA A 49 -0.30 7.73 -2.76
C ALA A 49 -1.24 6.70 -3.40
N LYS A 50 -0.68 5.76 -4.17
CA LYS A 50 -1.45 4.67 -4.77
C LYS A 50 -2.00 3.75 -3.69
N VAL A 51 -3.28 3.43 -3.79
CA VAL A 51 -3.97 2.50 -2.89
C VAL A 51 -3.79 1.10 -3.44
N TRP A 52 -3.20 0.24 -2.63
CA TRP A 52 -3.00 -1.17 -2.97
C TRP A 52 -3.99 -2.02 -2.21
N ARG A 53 -4.49 -3.05 -2.86
CA ARG A 53 -5.40 -4.02 -2.28
C ARG A 53 -4.70 -5.35 -2.16
N TYR A 54 -4.93 -6.04 -1.04
CA TYR A 54 -4.49 -7.41 -0.87
C TYR A 54 -5.35 -8.35 -1.73
N LEU A 55 -4.69 -9.14 -2.56
CA LEU A 55 -5.27 -10.25 -3.29
C LEU A 55 -5.29 -11.44 -2.32
N LYS A 56 -6.49 -11.80 -1.84
CA LYS A 56 -6.66 -12.92 -0.93
C LYS A 56 -6.43 -14.22 -1.71
N ASP A 57 -5.42 -15.01 -1.32
CA ASP A 57 -5.35 -16.43 -1.67
C ASP A 57 -6.58 -17.11 -1.04
N GLU A 58 -7.42 -17.71 -1.89
CA GLU A 58 -8.67 -18.38 -1.51
C GLU A 58 -8.47 -19.53 -0.51
#